data_AF-H1CZL1-F1
#
_entry.id   AF-H1CZL1-F1
#
_cell.length_a   1.000
_cell.length_b   1.000
_cell.length_c   1.000
_cell.angle_alpha   90.00
_cell.angle_beta   90.00
_cell.angle_gamma   90.00
#
_symmetry.space_group_name_H-M   'P 1'
#
loop_
_entity.id
_entity.type
_entity.pdbx_description
1 polymer ?
#
loop_
_entity_poly.entity_id
_entity_poly.type
_entity_poly.pdbx_seq_one_letter_code
_entity_poly.pdbx_strand_id
1 'polypeptide(L)'
;MNVLKNADELLNDVDDIIKKYENQYDNIKSSIKDGSIIVYGEKTYDGKVDGIPANLKYYHTDFVAKDEEFLSDALLNHIAEMIQLEHGVKLDGKEYLMVLTDEEADELASHWQDYPDLKGIYLSSNVLLTTKQEHLFKNVETYIIPDYYFDFELEEAGESW
;
A
#
# COMPACT_ATOMS: atom_id res chain seq x y z
N MET A 1 32.08 26.76 -38.34
CA MET A 1 33.21 26.73 -37.39
C MET A 1 32.84 27.09 -35.94
N ASN A 2 31.64 27.66 -35.65
CA ASN A 2 31.22 27.97 -34.27
C ASN A 2 30.69 26.77 -33.47
N VAL A 3 30.10 25.76 -34.11
CA VAL A 3 29.52 24.60 -33.43
C VAL A 3 30.57 23.77 -32.68
N LEU A 4 31.79 23.66 -33.23
CA LEU A 4 32.90 22.94 -32.62
C LEU A 4 33.47 23.68 -31.39
N LYS A 5 33.52 25.02 -31.44
CA LYS A 5 33.98 25.84 -30.29
C LYS A 5 33.07 25.67 -29.06
N ASN A 6 31.77 25.57 -29.28
CA ASN A 6 30.80 25.38 -28.19
C ASN A 6 30.89 23.97 -27.59
N ALA A 7 31.36 22.98 -28.36
CA ALA A 7 31.58 21.63 -27.85
C ALA A 7 32.84 21.56 -26.97
N ASP A 8 33.92 22.25 -27.37
CA ASP A 8 35.15 22.34 -26.57
C ASP A 8 34.89 23.05 -25.23
N GLU A 9 34.11 24.13 -25.24
CA GLU A 9 33.71 24.87 -24.03
C GLU A 9 32.89 23.99 -23.08
N LEU A 10 31.92 23.24 -23.60
CA LEU A 10 31.10 22.33 -22.80
C LEU A 10 31.90 21.17 -22.20
N LEU A 11 32.92 20.66 -22.89
CA LEU A 11 33.81 19.64 -22.35
C LEU A 11 34.72 20.20 -21.23
N ASN A 12 35.21 21.43 -21.38
CA ASN A 12 35.97 22.09 -20.32
C ASN A 12 35.11 22.30 -19.07
N ASP A 13 33.84 22.70 -19.23
CA ASP A 13 32.91 22.84 -18.09
C ASP A 13 32.70 21.51 -17.36
N VAL A 14 32.63 20.39 -18.08
CA VAL A 14 32.52 19.05 -17.50
C VAL A 14 33.77 18.70 -16.70
N ASP A 15 34.96 18.96 -17.25
CA ASP A 15 36.24 18.71 -16.57
C ASP A 15 36.39 19.57 -15.31
N ASP A 16 35.98 20.83 -15.36
CA ASP A 16 35.98 21.73 -14.20
C ASP A 16 35.02 21.25 -13.11
N ILE A 17 33.84 20.73 -13.48
CA ILE A 17 32.90 20.11 -12.54
C ILE A 17 33.53 18.87 -11.90
N ILE A 18 34.14 17.97 -12.68
CA ILE A 18 34.78 16.76 -12.16
C ILE A 18 35.87 17.14 -11.16
N LYS A 19 36.76 18.06 -11.53
CA LYS A 19 37.86 18.53 -10.67
C LYS A 19 37.38 19.20 -9.39
N LYS A 20 36.29 19.99 -9.48
CA LYS A 20 35.70 20.67 -8.32
C LYS A 20 35.20 19.68 -7.26
N TYR A 21 34.71 18.50 -7.67
CA TYR A 21 34.10 17.52 -6.77
C TYR A 21 34.96 16.28 -6.52
N GLU A 22 36.16 16.19 -7.08
CA GLU A 22 37.08 15.03 -7.00
C GLU A 22 37.35 14.56 -5.57
N ASN A 23 37.42 15.47 -4.59
CA ASN A 23 37.66 15.13 -3.18
C ASN A 23 36.38 14.78 -2.40
N GLN A 24 35.20 14.92 -3.01
CA GLN A 24 33.91 14.69 -2.35
C GLN A 24 33.32 13.32 -2.64
N TYR A 25 33.71 12.68 -3.75
CA TYR A 25 33.20 11.38 -4.22
C TYR A 25 34.38 10.45 -4.51
N ASP A 26 34.19 9.15 -4.34
CA ASP A 26 35.25 8.16 -4.61
C ASP A 26 35.43 7.91 -6.10
N ASN A 27 34.37 8.13 -6.88
CA ASN A 27 34.40 8.02 -8.33
C ASN A 27 33.45 9.06 -8.94
N ILE A 28 33.85 9.68 -10.05
CA ILE A 28 33.01 10.60 -10.80
C ILE A 28 33.00 10.14 -12.25
N LYS A 29 31.80 9.95 -12.79
CA LYS A 29 31.58 9.48 -14.16
C LYS A 29 30.72 10.49 -14.91
N SER A 30 30.87 10.51 -16.23
CA SER A 30 30.00 11.27 -17.11
C SER A 30 29.39 10.35 -18.18
N SER A 31 28.18 10.68 -18.60
CA SER A 31 27.45 9.97 -19.65
C SER A 31 26.62 10.94 -20.48
N ILE A 32 26.40 10.61 -21.75
CA ILE A 32 25.54 11.39 -22.64
C ILE A 32 24.22 10.64 -22.80
N LYS A 33 23.13 11.25 -22.35
CA LYS A 33 21.79 10.68 -22.43
C LYS A 33 20.80 11.76 -22.85
N ASP A 34 19.94 11.45 -23.82
CA ASP A 34 18.87 12.32 -24.30
C ASP A 34 19.36 13.74 -24.68
N GLY A 35 20.52 13.82 -25.34
CA GLY A 35 21.12 15.09 -25.76
C GLY A 35 21.73 15.92 -24.62
N SER A 36 21.79 15.38 -23.40
CA SER A 36 22.39 16.01 -22.23
C SER A 36 23.64 15.28 -21.79
N ILE A 37 24.66 16.01 -21.32
CA ILE A 37 25.78 15.41 -20.58
C ILE A 37 25.40 15.40 -19.10
N ILE A 38 25.46 14.22 -18.49
CA ILE A 38 25.18 13.98 -17.09
C ILE A 38 26.50 13.64 -16.41
N VAL A 39 26.88 14.41 -15.39
CA VAL A 39 28.00 14.11 -14.50
C VAL A 39 27.42 13.62 -13.18
N TYR A 40 27.85 12.45 -12.71
CA TYR A 40 27.40 11.90 -11.43
C TYR A 40 28.57 11.34 -10.63
N GLY A 41 28.54 11.59 -9.31
CA GLY A 41 29.51 11.09 -8.37
C GLY A 41 28.98 9.88 -7.61
N GLU A 42 29.81 8.84 -7.50
CA GLU A 42 29.59 7.67 -6.64
C GLU A 42 30.44 7.85 -5.38
N LYS A 43 29.78 7.74 -4.22
CA LYS A 43 30.44 7.74 -2.92
C LYS A 43 30.05 6.51 -2.14
N THR A 44 31.04 5.71 -1.82
CA THR A 44 30.93 4.50 -1.03
C THR A 44 31.07 4.87 0.45
N TYR A 45 30.05 4.58 1.22
CA TYR A 45 30.08 4.74 2.67
C TYR A 45 30.13 3.35 3.30
N ASP A 46 31.22 3.02 3.99
CA ASP A 46 31.36 1.79 4.78
C ASP A 46 30.74 1.98 6.18
N GLY A 47 29.47 2.34 6.21
CA GLY A 47 28.74 2.70 7.42
C GLY A 47 27.25 2.43 7.29
N LYS A 48 26.54 2.43 8.42
CA LYS A 48 25.08 2.29 8.44
C LYS A 48 24.47 3.51 7.75
N VAL A 49 23.92 3.33 6.55
CA VAL A 49 23.17 4.37 5.85
C VAL A 49 21.80 4.47 6.52
N ASP A 50 21.41 5.67 6.93
CA ASP A 50 20.04 5.90 7.39
C ASP A 50 19.09 5.57 6.24
N GLY A 51 18.13 4.68 6.52
CA GLY A 51 17.14 4.29 5.53
C GLY A 51 16.43 5.54 4.98
N ILE A 52 16.10 5.51 3.69
CA ILE A 52 15.23 6.53 3.11
C ILE A 52 13.94 6.54 3.96
N PRO A 53 13.48 7.70 4.46
CA PRO A 53 12.21 7.78 5.18
C PRO A 53 11.08 7.45 4.20
N ALA A 54 10.79 6.17 4.08
CA ALA A 54 9.71 5.62 3.31
C ALA A 54 8.61 5.19 4.28
N ASN A 55 7.38 5.60 4.01
CA ASN A 55 6.20 5.12 4.70
C ASN A 55 5.83 3.73 4.18
N LEU A 56 6.58 2.69 4.57
CA LEU A 56 6.21 1.31 4.26
C LEU A 56 5.12 0.87 5.26
N LYS A 57 3.87 0.78 4.81
CA LYS A 57 2.81 0.11 5.56
C LYS A 57 2.87 -1.38 5.19
N TYR A 58 3.17 -2.23 6.15
CA TYR A 58 3.07 -3.68 5.99
C TYR A 58 1.78 -4.16 6.65
N TYR A 59 1.03 -4.99 5.94
CA TYR A 59 -0.07 -5.76 6.51
C TYR A 59 0.51 -7.09 6.95
N HIS A 60 0.38 -7.42 8.23
CA HIS A 60 0.84 -8.68 8.78
C HIS A 60 -0.33 -9.65 8.81
N THR A 61 -0.14 -10.84 8.25
CA THR A 61 -1.08 -11.96 8.32
C THR A 61 -0.41 -13.09 9.08
N ASP A 62 -1.17 -13.79 9.92
CA ASP A 62 -0.67 -15.03 10.53
C ASP A 62 -0.75 -16.19 9.54
N PHE A 63 0.07 -17.21 9.77
CA PHE A 63 0.04 -18.42 8.95
C PHE A 63 -1.07 -19.35 9.45
N VAL A 64 -1.98 -19.75 8.56
CA VAL A 64 -3.01 -20.76 8.81
C VAL A 64 -2.55 -22.11 8.21
N ALA A 65 -2.52 -23.16 9.04
CA ALA A 65 -2.12 -24.49 8.61
C ALA A 65 -3.25 -25.17 7.81
N LYS A 66 -2.90 -25.97 6.80
CA LYS A 66 -3.88 -26.66 5.95
C LYS A 66 -4.67 -27.76 6.67
N ASP A 67 -4.10 -28.31 7.74
CA ASP A 67 -4.68 -29.35 8.58
C ASP A 67 -5.35 -28.78 9.85
N GLU A 68 -5.61 -27.47 9.88
CA GLU A 68 -6.38 -26.84 10.95
C GLU A 68 -7.78 -27.47 11.06
N GLU A 69 -8.21 -27.77 12.30
CA GLU A 69 -9.48 -28.47 12.54
C GLU A 69 -10.69 -27.65 12.04
N PHE A 70 -10.58 -26.31 12.16
CA PHE A 70 -11.58 -25.35 11.72
C PHE A 70 -10.95 -24.38 10.71
N LEU A 71 -10.48 -24.92 9.59
CA LEU A 71 -9.78 -24.14 8.56
C LEU A 71 -10.59 -22.94 8.08
N SER A 72 -11.86 -23.14 7.75
CA SER A 72 -12.76 -22.04 7.34
C SER A 72 -12.83 -20.93 8.40
N ASP A 73 -13.06 -21.25 9.68
CA ASP A 73 -13.12 -20.25 10.76
C ASP A 73 -11.77 -19.54 10.94
N ALA A 74 -10.67 -20.28 10.85
CA ALA A 74 -9.32 -19.71 10.94
C ALA A 74 -9.05 -18.72 9.80
N LEU A 75 -9.47 -19.02 8.58
CA LEU A 75 -9.35 -18.13 7.42
C LEU A 75 -10.25 -16.90 7.56
N LEU A 76 -11.50 -17.06 8.00
CA LEU A 76 -12.44 -15.96 8.20
C LEU A 76 -11.94 -14.91 9.21
N ASN A 77 -11.09 -15.29 10.16
CA ASN A 77 -10.43 -14.33 11.06
C ASN A 77 -9.50 -13.34 10.34
N HIS A 78 -9.12 -13.62 9.09
CA HIS A 78 -8.21 -12.82 8.29
C HIS A 78 -8.90 -11.97 7.19
N ILE A 79 -10.23 -11.83 7.23
CA ILE A 79 -10.99 -10.98 6.28
C ILE A 79 -10.47 -9.53 6.31
N ALA A 80 -10.16 -9.01 7.50
CA ALA A 80 -9.70 -7.63 7.66
C ALA A 80 -8.39 -7.37 6.90
N GLU A 81 -7.49 -8.34 6.86
CA GLU A 81 -6.23 -8.27 6.12
C GLU A 81 -6.48 -8.33 4.62
N MET A 82 -7.40 -9.18 4.15
CA MET A 82 -7.78 -9.28 2.74
C MET A 82 -8.35 -7.96 2.20
N ILE A 83 -9.28 -7.35 2.93
CA ILE A 83 -9.84 -6.03 2.58
C ILE A 83 -8.73 -4.99 2.44
N GLN A 84 -7.81 -4.96 3.41
CA GLN A 84 -6.74 -3.98 3.43
C GLN A 84 -5.71 -4.19 2.32
N LEU A 85 -5.45 -5.44 1.93
CA LEU A 85 -4.58 -5.79 0.81
C LEU A 85 -5.20 -5.41 -0.53
N GLU A 86 -6.49 -5.70 -0.74
CA GLU A 86 -7.20 -5.41 -1.98
C GLU A 86 -7.39 -3.91 -2.20
N HIS A 87 -7.82 -3.18 -1.17
CA HIS A 87 -8.20 -1.77 -1.30
C HIS A 87 -7.12 -0.79 -0.87
N GLY A 88 -6.04 -1.25 -0.24
CA GLY A 88 -4.97 -0.37 0.26
C GLY A 88 -5.40 0.56 1.40
N VAL A 89 -6.50 0.26 2.08
CA VAL A 89 -7.07 1.06 3.18
C VAL A 89 -6.58 0.58 4.55
N LYS A 90 -6.89 1.32 5.61
CA LYS A 90 -6.69 0.86 6.99
C LYS A 90 -8.06 0.66 7.64
N LEU A 91 -8.37 -0.55 8.07
CA LEU A 91 -9.52 -0.80 8.94
C LEU A 91 -9.12 -0.36 10.36
N ASP A 92 -9.29 0.92 10.65
CA ASP A 92 -8.80 1.56 11.86
C ASP A 92 -9.88 1.82 12.92
N GLY A 93 -11.11 1.38 12.65
CA GLY A 93 -12.23 1.62 13.54
C GLY A 93 -12.77 3.06 13.47
N LYS A 94 -12.32 3.88 12.50
CA LYS A 94 -12.67 5.32 12.43
C LYS A 94 -13.01 5.77 11.02
N GLU A 95 -12.05 5.68 10.11
CA GLU A 95 -12.22 6.07 8.70
C GLU A 95 -12.81 4.92 7.89
N TYR A 96 -12.44 3.69 8.23
CA TYR A 96 -13.01 2.49 7.62
C TYR A 96 -13.41 1.46 8.68
N LEU A 97 -14.61 0.94 8.53
CA LEU A 97 -15.21 -0.07 9.40
C LEU A 97 -15.52 -1.34 8.63
N MET A 98 -15.52 -2.46 9.35
CA MET A 98 -15.98 -3.75 8.87
C MET A 98 -17.20 -4.16 9.70
N VAL A 99 -18.23 -4.67 9.05
CA VAL A 99 -19.50 -5.12 9.65
C VAL A 99 -19.80 -6.50 9.09
N LEU A 100 -19.73 -7.52 9.94
CA LEU A 100 -19.87 -8.93 9.60
C LEU A 100 -21.22 -9.52 10.03
N THR A 101 -21.90 -8.91 11.02
CA THR A 101 -23.21 -9.37 11.52
C THR A 101 -24.26 -8.25 11.57
N ASP A 102 -25.53 -8.65 11.66
CA ASP A 102 -26.65 -7.72 11.84
C ASP A 102 -26.54 -6.95 13.17
N GLU A 103 -26.04 -7.60 14.23
CA GLU A 103 -25.81 -6.95 15.54
C GLU A 103 -24.77 -5.83 15.43
N GLU A 104 -23.66 -6.05 14.71
CA GLU A 104 -22.66 -5.01 14.48
C GLU A 104 -23.25 -3.84 13.66
N ALA A 105 -24.14 -4.12 12.71
CA ALA A 105 -24.86 -3.08 11.96
C ALA A 105 -25.82 -2.29 12.86
N ASP A 106 -26.48 -2.93 13.81
CA ASP A 106 -27.35 -2.30 14.81
C ASP A 106 -26.55 -1.43 15.80
N GLU A 107 -25.39 -1.91 16.24
CA GLU A 107 -24.47 -1.16 17.09
C GLU A 107 -23.94 0.09 16.38
N LEU A 108 -23.46 -0.07 15.14
CA LEU A 108 -23.01 1.06 14.31
C LEU A 108 -24.10 2.11 14.11
N ALA A 109 -25.34 1.67 13.85
CA ALA A 109 -26.47 2.58 13.70
C ALA A 109 -26.81 3.33 15.01
N SER A 110 -26.70 2.65 16.15
CA SER A 110 -26.97 3.22 17.48
C SER A 110 -25.91 4.26 17.89
N HIS A 111 -24.67 4.07 17.44
CA HIS A 111 -23.52 4.92 17.74
C HIS A 111 -23.03 5.74 16.55
N TRP A 112 -23.88 5.99 15.55
CA TRP A 112 -23.49 6.62 14.28
C TRP A 112 -22.81 7.99 14.44
N GLN A 113 -23.19 8.75 15.46
CA GLN A 113 -22.61 10.08 15.74
C GLN A 113 -21.15 10.01 16.22
N ASP A 114 -20.70 8.85 16.70
CA ASP A 114 -19.33 8.64 17.21
C ASP A 114 -18.30 8.47 16.07
N TYR A 115 -18.77 8.39 14.81
CA TYR A 115 -17.95 8.19 13.61
C TYR A 115 -18.06 9.37 12.61
N PRO A 116 -17.67 10.60 13.00
CA PRO A 116 -17.82 11.79 12.14
C PRO A 116 -16.92 11.77 10.90
N ASP A 117 -15.81 11.02 10.94
CA ASP A 117 -14.80 10.94 9.89
C ASP A 117 -14.89 9.64 9.05
N LEU A 118 -16.01 8.90 9.17
CA LEU A 118 -16.19 7.64 8.47
C LEU A 118 -16.26 7.86 6.95
N LYS A 119 -15.39 7.14 6.23
CA LYS A 119 -15.27 7.20 4.76
C LYS A 119 -15.89 5.99 4.09
N GLY A 120 -15.74 4.81 4.69
CA GLY A 120 -16.26 3.58 4.11
C GLY A 120 -16.64 2.49 5.11
N ILE A 121 -17.60 1.66 4.72
CA ILE A 121 -18.06 0.47 5.45
C ILE A 121 -17.88 -0.74 4.55
N TYR A 122 -17.19 -1.76 5.05
CA TYR A 122 -17.09 -3.08 4.43
C TYR A 122 -18.10 -4.00 5.10
N LEU A 123 -19.10 -4.44 4.34
CA LEU A 123 -20.26 -5.17 4.81
C LEU A 123 -20.20 -6.60 4.30
N SER A 124 -20.33 -7.57 5.21
CA SER A 124 -20.52 -8.97 4.85
C SER A 124 -21.78 -9.14 3.99
N SER A 125 -21.70 -10.00 2.98
CA SER A 125 -22.82 -10.38 2.11
C SER A 125 -24.01 -10.97 2.88
N ASN A 126 -23.77 -11.48 4.09
CA ASN A 126 -24.76 -12.07 4.98
C ASN A 126 -25.53 -11.07 5.85
N VAL A 127 -25.12 -9.79 5.88
CA VAL A 127 -25.76 -8.76 6.69
C VAL A 127 -26.91 -8.11 5.94
N LEU A 128 -28.09 -8.08 6.56
CA LEU A 128 -29.31 -7.54 5.97
C LEU A 128 -29.67 -6.20 6.62
N LEU A 129 -29.16 -5.12 6.03
CA LEU A 129 -29.47 -3.77 6.53
C LEU A 129 -30.97 -3.48 6.47
N THR A 130 -31.49 -2.91 7.55
CA THR A 130 -32.84 -2.36 7.58
C THR A 130 -32.93 -1.10 6.71
N THR A 131 -34.15 -0.74 6.29
CA THR A 131 -34.38 0.51 5.55
C THR A 131 -33.89 1.75 6.30
N LYS A 132 -33.87 1.71 7.64
CA LYS A 132 -33.35 2.82 8.46
C LYS A 132 -31.83 2.90 8.38
N GLN A 133 -31.12 1.78 8.47
CA GLN A 133 -29.67 1.70 8.33
C GLN A 133 -29.22 2.13 6.93
N GLU A 134 -29.86 1.60 5.88
CA GLU A 134 -29.62 2.03 4.50
C GLU A 134 -29.71 3.56 4.33
N HIS A 135 -30.74 4.17 4.92
CA HIS A 135 -30.90 5.63 4.88
C HIS A 135 -29.85 6.38 5.72
N LEU A 136 -29.43 5.80 6.84
CA LEU A 136 -28.44 6.39 7.75
C LEU A 136 -27.04 6.36 7.11
N PHE A 137 -26.69 5.26 6.46
CA PHE A 137 -25.38 5.01 5.87
C PHE A 137 -25.23 5.58 4.45
N LYS A 138 -26.32 6.02 3.81
CA LYS A 138 -26.37 6.46 2.40
C LYS A 138 -25.29 7.44 1.91
N ASN A 139 -24.65 8.19 2.81
CA ASN A 139 -23.62 9.19 2.47
C ASN A 139 -22.19 8.66 2.66
N VAL A 140 -22.04 7.42 3.12
CA VAL A 140 -20.76 6.72 3.33
C VAL A 140 -20.67 5.61 2.28
N GLU A 141 -19.48 5.43 1.70
CA GLU A 141 -19.27 4.37 0.72
C GLU A 141 -19.44 3.00 1.39
N THR A 142 -20.30 2.15 0.84
CA THR A 142 -20.52 0.80 1.35
C THR A 142 -20.04 -0.21 0.32
N TYR A 143 -19.20 -1.14 0.76
CA TYR A 143 -18.56 -2.16 -0.05
C TYR A 143 -19.01 -3.53 0.46
N ILE A 144 -19.49 -4.40 -0.43
CA ILE A 144 -19.77 -5.79 -0.05
C ILE A 144 -18.45 -6.57 -0.04
N ILE A 145 -18.17 -7.23 1.09
CA ILE A 145 -17.01 -8.12 1.23
C ILE A 145 -17.23 -9.32 0.30
N PRO A 146 -16.29 -9.60 -0.61
CA PRO A 146 -16.42 -10.74 -1.51
C PRO A 146 -16.28 -12.08 -0.78
N ASP A 147 -17.11 -13.04 -1.17
CA ASP A 147 -17.06 -14.40 -0.62
C ASP A 147 -15.85 -15.21 -1.14
N TYR A 148 -15.17 -14.72 -2.20
CA TYR A 148 -14.10 -15.46 -2.87
C TYR A 148 -12.72 -15.37 -2.19
N TYR A 149 -12.58 -14.63 -1.09
CA TYR A 149 -11.26 -14.34 -0.49
C TYR A 149 -10.46 -15.59 -0.12
N PHE A 150 -11.13 -16.70 0.15
CA PHE A 150 -10.50 -17.94 0.57
C PHE A 150 -10.91 -19.14 -0.30
N ASP A 151 -11.50 -18.90 -1.48
CA ASP A 151 -11.97 -19.99 -2.36
C ASP A 151 -10.83 -20.94 -2.70
N PHE A 152 -9.64 -20.40 -3.00
CA PHE A 152 -8.48 -21.21 -3.38
C PHE A 152 -8.03 -22.14 -2.24
N GLU A 153 -7.91 -21.62 -1.03
CA GLU A 153 -7.51 -22.37 0.16
C GLU A 153 -8.55 -23.44 0.51
N LEU A 154 -9.84 -23.11 0.42
CA LEU A 154 -10.94 -24.03 0.72
C LEU A 154 -11.09 -25.11 -0.36
N GLU A 155 -10.93 -24.77 -1.65
CA GLU A 155 -10.89 -25.75 -2.74
C GLU A 155 -9.72 -26.72 -2.58
N GLU A 156 -8.53 -26.22 -2.21
CA GLU A 156 -7.35 -27.06 -2.00
C GLU A 156 -7.54 -28.03 -0.82
N ALA A 157 -8.23 -27.60 0.24
CA ALA A 157 -8.58 -28.43 1.38
C ALA A 157 -9.77 -29.37 1.13
N GLY A 158 -10.50 -29.18 0.02
CA GLY A 158 -11.73 -29.92 -0.28
C GLY A 158 -12.93 -29.50 0.58
N GLU A 159 -12.91 -28.29 1.16
CA GLU A 159 -14.01 -27.69 1.93
C GLU A 159 -15.01 -26.92 1.04
N SER A 160 -14.61 -26.55 -0.19
CA SER A 160 -15.48 -25.95 -1.23
C SER A 160 -15.58 -26.86 -2.47
N TRP A 161 -16.76 -26.93 -3.11
CA TRP A 161 -17.11 -27.89 -4.18
C TRP A 161 -17.48 -27.23 -5.51
#